data_AF-X5DS92-F1
#
_entry.id   AF-X5DS92-F1
#
_cell.length_a   1.000
_cell.length_b   1.000
_cell.length_c   1.000
_cell.angle_alpha   90.00
_cell.angle_beta   90.00
_cell.angle_gamma   90.00
#
_symmetry.space_group_name_H-M   'P 1'
#
loop_
_entity.id
_entity.type
_entity.pdbx_description
1 polymer ?
#
loop_
_entity_poly.entity_id
_entity_poly.type
_entity_poly.pdbx_seq_one_letter_code
_entity_poly.pdbx_strand_id
1 'polypeptide(L)'
;MPRIFTHARSATVIADPGDLISTEYAAGRFNTPCPLPPDDVAVTEALRDTGTMPVAGARLFGLATAQLVLVVSACAVAVVGLLLLGAGSVSGTGVGSVLLVLGAGILVFTVVSARSRRKRLVALATAWQNGWLRFAPARVGAVWVDRRVTHGRANSQGANQDNRYWFRAVAEVHPTDGTPTFTVVTDPFQALANRDGIPHDLVSAPNPVDAFEPEYTNGWTVVRYVAGSKETMAGSATVTTNLSLTQIGAALRAAGVR
;
A
#
# COMPACT_ATOMS: atom_id res chain seq x y z
N MET A 1 9.53 16.26 19.15
CA MET A 1 9.38 15.09 18.28
C MET A 1 8.11 15.35 17.49
N PRO A 2 8.18 15.43 16.16
CA PRO A 2 7.04 15.85 15.35
C PRO A 2 5.90 14.86 15.51
N ARG A 3 4.64 15.35 15.50
CA ARG A 3 3.46 14.49 15.49
C ARG A 3 3.55 13.57 14.26
N ILE A 4 3.49 12.26 14.45
CA ILE A 4 3.56 11.30 13.34
C ILE A 4 2.15 10.97 12.87
N PHE A 5 1.94 11.00 11.56
CA PHE A 5 0.69 10.57 10.95
C PHE A 5 0.57 9.03 11.00
N THR A 6 -0.39 8.54 11.77
CA THR A 6 -0.52 7.11 12.13
C THR A 6 -1.07 6.23 11.01
N HIS A 7 -1.76 6.81 10.01
CA HIS A 7 -2.39 6.06 8.91
C HIS A 7 -1.46 5.82 7.71
N ALA A 8 -0.18 6.19 7.81
CA ALA A 8 0.83 5.90 6.79
C ALA A 8 1.15 4.39 6.59
N ARG A 9 0.57 3.52 7.43
CA ARG A 9 0.91 2.09 7.49
C ARG A 9 0.06 1.19 6.57
N SER A 10 -0.93 1.73 5.87
CA SER A 10 -1.94 0.91 5.22
C SER A 10 -1.61 0.55 3.77
N ALA A 11 -0.84 -0.52 3.51
CA ALA A 11 -1.02 -1.29 2.28
C ALA A 11 -0.45 -2.73 2.37
N THR A 12 -1.28 -3.72 2.04
CA THR A 12 -0.85 -5.13 1.79
C THR A 12 -0.08 -5.29 0.47
N VAL A 13 -0.13 -4.26 -0.39
CA VAL A 13 0.53 -4.15 -1.68
C VAL A 13 1.05 -2.72 -1.77
N ILE A 14 2.35 -2.50 -2.03
CA ILE A 14 2.87 -1.15 -2.25
C ILE A 14 2.05 -0.51 -3.36
N ALA A 15 1.35 0.59 -3.05
CA ALA A 15 0.48 1.26 -4.00
C ALA A 15 1.31 1.73 -5.21
N ASP A 16 0.84 1.42 -6.40
CA ASP A 16 1.36 1.94 -7.66
C ASP A 16 0.26 2.83 -8.25
N PRO A 17 0.09 4.06 -7.72
CA PRO A 17 -0.99 4.94 -8.15
C PRO A 17 -0.88 5.17 -9.67
N GLY A 18 -1.98 4.95 -10.38
CA GLY A 18 -2.02 5.04 -11.84
C GLY A 18 -1.20 3.98 -12.59
N ASP A 19 -0.77 2.89 -11.94
CA ASP A 19 0.12 1.85 -12.52
C ASP A 19 1.41 2.43 -13.15
N LEU A 20 1.89 3.58 -12.65
CA LEU A 20 3.04 4.28 -13.23
C LEU A 20 4.31 3.44 -13.18
N ILE A 21 4.62 2.81 -12.05
CA ILE A 21 5.82 1.98 -11.88
C ILE A 21 5.75 0.77 -12.81
N SER A 22 4.60 0.14 -12.90
CA SER A 22 4.38 -1.00 -13.80
C SER A 22 4.57 -0.61 -15.26
N THR A 23 4.05 0.56 -15.66
CA THR A 23 4.15 1.10 -17.03
C THR A 23 5.58 1.49 -17.38
N GLU A 24 6.26 2.22 -16.50
CA GLU A 24 7.64 2.68 -16.70
C GLU A 24 8.65 1.52 -16.68
N TYR A 25 8.38 0.48 -15.88
CA TYR A 25 9.15 -0.75 -15.92
C TYR A 25 9.00 -1.47 -17.26
N ALA A 26 7.77 -1.57 -17.80
CA ALA A 26 7.53 -2.16 -19.11
C ALA A 26 8.17 -1.36 -20.25
N ALA A 27 8.24 -0.03 -20.10
CA ALA A 27 8.96 0.87 -21.01
C ALA A 27 10.50 0.78 -20.87
N GLY A 28 11.00 0.05 -19.86
CA GLY A 28 12.43 -0.17 -19.64
C GLY A 28 13.16 0.99 -18.95
N ARG A 29 12.45 2.04 -18.50
CA ARG A 29 13.04 3.21 -17.84
C ARG A 29 13.88 2.81 -16.63
N PHE A 30 13.40 1.86 -15.84
CA PHE A 30 14.09 1.41 -14.64
C PHE A 30 15.26 0.47 -14.89
N ASN A 31 15.54 0.06 -16.14
CA ASN A 31 16.67 -0.82 -16.44
C ASN A 31 18.02 -0.09 -16.45
N THR A 32 18.00 1.25 -16.48
CA THR A 32 19.20 2.09 -16.39
C THR A 32 19.25 2.79 -15.03
N PRO A 33 20.44 3.13 -14.51
CA PRO A 33 20.58 3.96 -13.33
C PRO A 33 19.87 5.31 -13.50
N CYS A 34 19.24 5.81 -12.43
CA CYS A 34 18.60 7.10 -12.43
C CYS A 34 19.64 8.20 -12.68
N PRO A 35 19.45 9.07 -13.70
CA PRO A 35 20.40 10.12 -14.02
C PRO A 35 20.28 11.34 -13.10
N LEU A 36 19.23 11.41 -12.27
CA LEU A 36 18.97 12.53 -11.36
C LEU A 36 19.81 12.40 -10.08
N PRO A 37 20.22 13.52 -9.44
CA PRO A 37 20.95 13.50 -8.18
C PRO A 37 20.24 12.63 -7.14
N PRO A 38 20.96 11.78 -6.38
CA PRO A 38 20.35 10.91 -5.39
C PRO A 38 19.76 11.71 -4.22
N ASP A 39 18.82 11.08 -3.50
CA ASP A 39 18.35 11.58 -2.20
C ASP A 39 19.47 11.60 -1.17
N ASP A 40 19.24 12.34 -0.08
CA ASP A 40 20.09 12.27 1.11
C ASP A 40 20.10 10.82 1.64
N VAL A 41 21.29 10.25 1.66
CA VAL A 41 21.55 8.88 2.09
C VAL A 41 21.12 8.69 3.55
N ALA A 42 21.18 9.74 4.38
CA ALA A 42 20.83 9.69 5.80
C ALA A 42 19.36 9.25 6.03
N VAL A 43 18.43 9.72 5.20
CA VAL A 43 17.01 9.32 5.32
C VAL A 43 16.84 7.85 4.99
N THR A 44 17.46 7.39 3.90
CA THR A 44 17.36 5.99 3.47
C THR A 44 18.05 5.04 4.44
N GLU A 45 19.21 5.42 4.99
CA GLU A 45 19.92 4.66 6.03
C GLU A 45 19.10 4.57 7.31
N ALA A 46 18.54 5.68 7.79
CA ALA A 46 17.69 5.68 8.98
C ALA A 46 16.48 4.73 8.84
N LEU A 47 15.87 4.66 7.64
CA LEU A 47 14.78 3.73 7.36
C LEU A 47 15.24 2.26 7.37
N ARG A 48 16.43 1.97 6.83
CA ARG A 48 17.02 0.62 6.76
C ARG A 48 17.48 0.12 8.12
N ASP A 49 18.12 0.97 8.91
CA ASP A 49 18.68 0.61 10.22
C ASP A 49 17.58 0.34 11.26
N THR A 50 16.42 0.97 11.07
CA THR A 50 15.29 0.89 12.01
C THR A 50 14.26 -0.16 11.59
N GLY A 51 14.41 -0.81 10.43
CA GLY A 51 13.52 -1.87 10.02
C GLY A 51 13.63 -2.26 8.54
N THR A 52 12.75 -3.15 8.11
CA THR A 52 12.77 -3.62 6.73
C THR A 52 12.13 -2.63 5.79
N MET A 53 12.85 -2.29 4.71
CA MET A 53 12.33 -1.42 3.67
C MET A 53 11.15 -2.06 2.95
N PRO A 54 10.11 -1.29 2.61
CA PRO A 54 8.93 -1.83 1.93
C PRO A 54 9.25 -2.32 0.51
N VAL A 55 10.34 -1.82 -0.07
CA VAL A 55 10.87 -2.23 -1.39
C VAL A 55 11.70 -3.51 -1.35
N ALA A 56 12.03 -4.03 -0.17
CA ALA A 56 12.72 -5.31 -0.05
C ALA A 56 11.75 -6.43 -0.49
N GLY A 57 12.03 -7.03 -1.65
CA GLY A 57 11.20 -8.03 -2.31
C GLY A 57 10.77 -9.19 -1.40
N ALA A 58 9.70 -9.86 -1.81
CA ALA A 58 9.03 -10.92 -1.07
C ALA A 58 9.97 -11.92 -0.39
N ARG A 59 9.83 -12.01 0.93
CA ARG A 59 10.34 -13.15 1.69
C ARG A 59 9.63 -14.41 1.18
N LEU A 60 10.42 -15.41 0.76
CA LEU A 60 10.01 -16.70 0.18
C LEU A 60 9.19 -16.59 -1.14
N PHE A 61 9.87 -16.81 -2.28
CA PHE A 61 9.28 -17.09 -3.61
C PHE A 61 8.31 -16.07 -4.22
N GLY A 62 8.18 -14.85 -3.68
CA GLY A 62 7.17 -13.91 -4.21
C GLY A 62 5.80 -14.03 -3.56
N LEU A 63 5.60 -15.02 -2.69
CA LEU A 63 4.29 -15.35 -2.11
C LEU A 63 4.08 -14.61 -0.79
N ALA A 64 2.93 -13.95 -0.63
CA ALA A 64 2.48 -13.54 0.70
C ALA A 64 2.20 -14.78 1.57
N THR A 65 2.29 -14.65 2.89
CA THR A 65 1.87 -15.68 3.85
C THR A 65 0.46 -16.20 3.56
N ALA A 66 -0.46 -15.31 3.17
CA ALA A 66 -1.82 -15.68 2.77
C ALA A 66 -1.85 -16.55 1.49
N GLN A 67 -0.97 -16.30 0.52
CA GLN A 67 -0.89 -17.10 -0.70
C GLN A 67 -0.30 -18.49 -0.42
N LEU A 68 0.65 -18.62 0.52
CA LEU A 68 1.14 -19.93 0.96
C LEU A 68 0.02 -20.76 1.59
N VAL A 69 -0.79 -20.16 2.48
CA VAL A 69 -1.95 -20.83 3.10
C VAL A 69 -2.97 -21.26 2.05
N LEU A 70 -3.21 -20.44 1.02
CA LEU A 70 -4.12 -20.78 -0.08
C LEU A 70 -3.59 -21.94 -0.91
N VAL A 71 -2.29 -21.98 -1.24
CA VAL A 71 -1.69 -23.12 -1.97
C VAL A 71 -1.84 -24.41 -1.16
N VAL A 72 -1.49 -24.39 0.12
CA VAL A 72 -1.59 -25.58 0.99
C VAL A 72 -3.04 -26.06 1.10
N SER A 73 -3.98 -25.15 1.33
CA SER A 73 -5.41 -25.47 1.43
C SER A 73 -5.95 -26.04 0.11
N ALA A 74 -5.56 -25.46 -1.02
CA ALA A 74 -6.01 -25.90 -2.34
C ALA A 74 -5.45 -27.28 -2.70
N CYS A 75 -4.18 -27.56 -2.36
CA CYS A 75 -3.59 -28.89 -2.51
C CYS A 75 -4.32 -29.93 -1.65
N ALA A 76 -4.63 -29.61 -0.39
CA ALA A 76 -5.38 -30.52 0.49
C ALA A 76 -6.76 -30.84 -0.09
N VAL A 77 -7.50 -29.84 -0.57
CA VAL A 77 -8.81 -30.02 -1.21
C VAL A 77 -8.72 -30.89 -2.48
N ALA A 78 -7.71 -30.66 -3.32
CA ALA A 78 -7.50 -31.45 -4.54
C ALA A 78 -7.13 -32.91 -4.24
N VAL A 79 -6.31 -33.16 -3.21
CA VAL A 79 -5.96 -34.52 -2.76
C VAL A 79 -7.19 -35.25 -2.23
N VAL A 80 -8.03 -34.60 -1.42
CA VAL A 80 -9.30 -35.20 -0.95
C VAL A 80 -10.22 -35.50 -2.13
N GLY A 81 -10.32 -34.61 -3.13
CA GLY A 81 -11.08 -34.85 -4.35
C GLY A 81 -10.58 -36.08 -5.13
N LEU A 82 -9.26 -36.23 -5.29
CA LEU A 82 -8.63 -37.38 -5.93
C LEU A 82 -8.88 -38.69 -5.18
N LEU A 83 -8.80 -38.69 -3.85
CA LEU A 83 -9.07 -39.87 -3.04
C LEU A 83 -10.53 -40.33 -3.16
N LEU A 84 -11.48 -39.40 -3.19
CA LEU A 84 -12.90 -39.71 -3.38
C LEU A 84 -13.21 -40.25 -4.78
N LEU A 85 -12.49 -39.78 -5.80
CA LEU A 85 -12.58 -40.32 -7.16
C LEU A 85 -12.00 -41.74 -7.24
N GLY A 86 -10.87 -41.99 -6.58
CA GLY A 86 -10.24 -43.32 -6.53
C GLY A 86 -11.03 -44.37 -5.76
N ALA A 87 -11.89 -43.94 -4.82
CA ALA A 87 -12.76 -44.82 -4.03
C ALA A 87 -13.97 -45.37 -4.80
N GLY A 88 -14.27 -44.87 -6.01
CA GLY A 88 -15.18 -45.52 -6.97
C GLY A 88 -16.68 -45.53 -6.62
N SER A 89 -17.13 -44.82 -5.57
CA SER A 89 -18.57 -44.71 -5.26
C SER A 89 -19.25 -43.62 -6.10
N VAL A 90 -20.49 -43.83 -6.56
CA VAL A 90 -21.21 -42.87 -7.43
C VAL A 90 -21.37 -41.48 -6.77
N SER A 91 -21.64 -41.45 -5.46
CA SER A 91 -21.67 -40.23 -4.66
C SER A 91 -20.27 -39.63 -4.47
N GLY A 92 -19.24 -40.46 -4.28
CA GLY A 92 -17.84 -40.05 -4.19
C GLY A 92 -17.30 -39.44 -5.48
N THR A 93 -17.71 -39.92 -6.64
CA THR A 93 -17.30 -39.38 -7.94
C THR A 93 -17.82 -37.96 -8.16
N GLY A 94 -19.10 -37.71 -7.81
CA GLY A 94 -19.69 -36.37 -7.91
C GLY A 94 -19.00 -35.36 -6.99
N VAL A 95 -18.87 -35.69 -5.71
CA VAL A 95 -18.21 -34.82 -4.72
C VAL A 95 -16.72 -34.63 -5.03
N GLY A 96 -16.03 -35.71 -5.41
CA GLY A 96 -14.61 -35.69 -5.75
C GLY A 96 -14.31 -34.79 -6.95
N SER A 97 -15.16 -34.83 -7.99
CA SER A 97 -15.03 -33.97 -9.17
C SER A 97 -15.16 -32.48 -8.81
N VAL A 98 -16.13 -32.11 -7.97
CA VAL A 98 -16.35 -30.73 -7.53
C VAL A 98 -15.16 -30.21 -6.72
N LEU A 99 -14.66 -31.02 -5.78
CA LEU A 99 -13.50 -30.64 -4.97
C LEU A 99 -12.24 -30.49 -5.81
N LEU A 100 -12.04 -31.34 -6.81
CA LEU A 100 -10.87 -31.23 -7.70
C LEU A 100 -10.94 -29.96 -8.55
N VAL A 101 -12.09 -29.63 -9.12
CA VAL A 101 -12.30 -28.36 -9.86
C VAL A 101 -12.09 -27.16 -8.95
N LEU A 102 -12.61 -27.19 -7.72
CA LEU A 102 -12.46 -26.09 -6.76
C LEU A 102 -11.00 -25.91 -6.34
N GLY A 103 -10.31 -27.00 -6.00
CA GLY A 103 -8.88 -26.99 -5.68
C GLY A 103 -8.02 -26.47 -6.85
N ALA A 104 -8.28 -26.94 -8.07
CA ALA A 104 -7.60 -26.47 -9.27
C ALA A 104 -7.87 -24.98 -9.54
N GLY A 105 -9.12 -24.52 -9.38
CA GLY A 105 -9.49 -23.12 -9.54
C GLY A 105 -8.75 -22.20 -8.56
N ILE A 106 -8.68 -22.58 -7.27
CA ILE A 106 -7.93 -21.83 -6.25
C ILE A 106 -6.43 -21.82 -6.58
N LEU A 107 -5.87 -22.93 -7.04
CA LEU A 107 -4.46 -23.02 -7.46
C LEU A 107 -4.18 -22.07 -8.63
N VAL A 108 -4.98 -22.11 -9.69
CA VAL A 108 -4.83 -21.24 -10.87
C VAL A 108 -4.90 -19.76 -10.45
N PHE A 109 -5.93 -19.40 -9.66
CA PHE A 109 -6.08 -18.04 -9.15
C PHE A 109 -4.86 -17.60 -8.33
N THR A 110 -4.37 -18.47 -7.43
CA THR A 110 -3.22 -18.17 -6.58
C THR A 110 -1.94 -18.00 -7.39
N VAL A 111 -1.71 -18.84 -8.41
CA VAL A 111 -0.56 -18.73 -9.32
C VAL A 111 -0.62 -17.44 -10.14
N VAL A 112 -1.78 -17.09 -10.70
CA VAL A 112 -1.94 -15.83 -11.46
C VAL A 112 -1.71 -14.62 -10.55
N SER A 113 -2.27 -14.63 -9.34
CA SER A 113 -2.07 -13.60 -8.33
C SER A 113 -0.61 -13.47 -7.92
N ALA A 114 0.07 -14.58 -7.66
CA ALA A 114 1.49 -14.62 -7.31
C ALA A 114 2.37 -14.11 -8.46
N ARG A 115 2.07 -14.47 -9.71
CA ARG A 115 2.79 -13.96 -10.89
C ARG A 115 2.64 -12.45 -11.05
N SER A 116 1.42 -11.93 -10.93
CA SER A 116 1.15 -10.48 -11.00
C SER A 116 1.89 -9.72 -9.90
N ARG A 117 1.81 -10.22 -8.66
CA ARG A 117 2.55 -9.67 -7.51
C ARG A 117 4.05 -9.70 -7.75
N ARG A 118 4.60 -10.82 -8.24
CA ARG A 118 6.03 -10.96 -8.53
C ARG A 118 6.50 -9.94 -9.57
N LYS A 119 5.74 -9.73 -10.65
CA LYS A 119 6.07 -8.70 -11.66
C LYS A 119 6.18 -7.31 -11.04
N ARG A 120 5.19 -6.91 -10.23
CA ARG A 120 5.20 -5.61 -9.53
C ARG A 120 6.38 -5.49 -8.55
N LEU A 121 6.67 -6.54 -7.80
CA LEU A 121 7.81 -6.56 -6.87
C LEU A 121 9.16 -6.48 -7.59
N VAL A 122 9.30 -7.12 -8.75
CA VAL A 122 10.51 -7.00 -9.58
C VAL A 122 10.64 -5.57 -10.09
N ALA A 123 9.57 -4.97 -10.61
CA ALA A 123 9.57 -3.58 -11.06
C ALA A 123 10.01 -2.62 -9.93
N LEU A 124 9.46 -2.80 -8.74
CA LEU A 124 9.82 -2.03 -7.54
C LEU A 124 11.28 -2.25 -7.13
N ALA A 125 11.75 -3.49 -7.10
CA ALA A 125 13.11 -3.82 -6.73
C ALA A 125 14.13 -3.24 -7.73
N THR A 126 13.86 -3.37 -9.03
CA THR A 126 14.69 -2.81 -10.10
C THR A 126 14.71 -1.28 -10.02
N ALA A 127 13.55 -0.63 -9.85
CA ALA A 127 13.47 0.82 -9.68
C ALA A 127 14.25 1.31 -8.45
N TRP A 128 14.17 0.57 -7.33
CA TRP A 128 14.94 0.89 -6.12
C TRP A 128 16.45 0.70 -6.31
N GLN A 129 16.87 -0.44 -6.85
CA GLN A 129 18.29 -0.76 -7.08
C GLN A 129 18.98 0.26 -7.99
N ASN A 130 18.24 0.76 -8.98
CA ASN A 130 18.72 1.77 -9.92
C ASN A 130 18.45 3.21 -9.46
N GLY A 131 18.00 3.45 -8.22
CA GLY A 131 17.88 4.78 -7.63
C GLY A 131 16.69 5.63 -8.12
N TRP A 132 15.72 5.02 -8.80
CA TRP A 132 14.51 5.69 -9.26
C TRP A 132 13.47 5.88 -8.17
N LEU A 133 13.38 4.93 -7.23
CA LEU A 133 12.48 5.06 -6.08
C LEU A 133 13.15 5.85 -4.96
N ARG A 134 12.41 6.80 -4.41
CA ARG A 134 12.86 7.80 -3.45
C ARG A 134 11.96 7.86 -2.23
N PHE A 135 12.52 8.31 -1.11
CA PHE A 135 11.78 8.45 0.16
C PHE A 135 12.01 9.84 0.73
N ALA A 136 10.93 10.56 0.97
CA ALA A 136 10.98 11.93 1.46
C ALA A 136 10.02 12.13 2.64
N PRO A 137 10.37 12.98 3.62
CA PRO A 137 9.42 13.50 4.59
C PRO A 137 8.23 14.15 3.88
N ALA A 138 7.04 13.97 4.46
CA ALA A 138 5.84 14.64 4.01
C ALA A 138 4.99 15.11 5.18
N ARG A 139 4.50 16.35 5.09
CA ARG A 139 3.54 16.92 6.02
C ARG A 139 2.13 16.65 5.53
N VAL A 140 1.27 16.12 6.40
CA VAL A 140 -0.10 15.76 6.08
C VAL A 140 -1.04 16.85 6.57
N GLY A 141 -1.84 17.40 5.65
CA GLY A 141 -2.87 18.40 5.92
C GLY A 141 -4.17 17.80 6.45
N ALA A 142 -5.26 18.56 6.36
CA ALA A 142 -6.56 18.13 6.84
C ALA A 142 -7.06 16.93 6.04
N VAL A 143 -7.84 16.08 6.71
CA VAL A 143 -8.50 14.97 6.07
C VAL A 143 -9.92 15.35 5.66
N TRP A 144 -10.40 14.85 4.53
CA TRP A 144 -11.80 14.97 4.12
C TRP A 144 -12.36 13.60 3.77
N VAL A 145 -13.68 13.47 3.84
CA VAL A 145 -14.37 12.23 3.49
C VAL A 145 -14.28 12.03 1.98
N ASP A 146 -13.69 10.92 1.54
CA ASP A 146 -13.69 10.46 0.15
C ASP A 146 -15.00 9.73 -0.17
N ARG A 147 -15.32 8.73 0.66
CA ARG A 147 -16.53 7.93 0.49
C ARG A 147 -16.99 7.32 1.81
N ARG A 148 -18.29 7.05 1.88
CA ARG A 148 -18.94 6.29 2.94
C ARG A 148 -19.43 4.96 2.39
N VAL A 149 -19.11 3.87 3.08
CA VAL A 149 -19.65 2.54 2.81
C VAL A 149 -20.56 2.15 3.97
N THR A 150 -21.86 2.04 3.69
CA THR A 150 -22.87 1.65 4.68
C THR A 150 -23.15 0.16 4.55
N HIS A 151 -22.96 -0.60 5.61
CA HIS A 151 -23.35 -2.01 5.70
C HIS A 151 -24.57 -2.13 6.60
N GLY A 152 -25.71 -2.55 6.04
CA GLY A 152 -26.97 -2.71 6.77
C GLY A 152 -28.17 -2.84 5.83
N ARG A 153 -29.29 -3.36 6.34
CA ARG A 153 -30.53 -3.49 5.57
C ARG A 153 -31.11 -2.10 5.31
N ALA A 154 -31.46 -1.80 4.06
CA ALA A 154 -31.90 -0.48 3.61
C ALA A 154 -33.08 0.14 4.40
N ASN A 155 -33.88 -0.68 5.08
CA ASN A 155 -35.10 -0.25 5.77
C ASN A 155 -34.97 -0.14 7.30
N SER A 156 -33.80 -0.43 7.87
CA SER A 156 -33.56 -0.24 9.31
C SER A 156 -33.01 1.16 9.55
N GLN A 157 -33.91 2.12 9.79
CA GLN A 157 -33.53 3.44 10.31
C GLN A 157 -32.92 3.26 11.71
N GLY A 158 -31.69 3.73 11.88
CA GLY A 158 -31.21 4.25 13.16
C GLY A 158 -30.19 3.42 13.95
N ALA A 159 -30.26 2.08 13.98
CA ALA A 159 -29.49 1.30 14.98
C ALA A 159 -28.49 0.26 14.42
N ASN A 160 -28.74 -0.33 13.24
CA ASN A 160 -27.94 -1.46 12.72
C ASN A 160 -27.20 -1.14 11.41
N GLN A 161 -26.77 0.11 11.21
CA GLN A 161 -25.97 0.50 10.04
C GLN A 161 -24.51 0.73 10.46
N ASP A 162 -23.61 -0.12 9.98
CA ASP A 162 -22.16 0.07 10.10
C ASP A 162 -21.70 1.02 8.98
N ASN A 163 -21.39 2.26 9.36
CA ASN A 163 -20.86 3.26 8.44
C ASN A 163 -19.34 3.27 8.50
N ARG A 164 -18.70 2.90 7.39
CA ARG A 164 -17.25 3.00 7.25
C ARG A 164 -16.88 4.18 6.37
N TYR A 165 -16.14 5.11 6.94
CA TYR A 165 -15.65 6.29 6.25
C TYR A 165 -14.22 6.06 5.75
N TRP A 166 -14.01 6.46 4.51
CA TRP A 166 -12.69 6.54 3.88
C TRP A 166 -12.34 8.01 3.73
N PHE A 167 -11.10 8.35 4.05
CA PHE A 167 -10.59 9.70 4.05
C PHE A 167 -9.44 9.86 3.07
N ARG A 168 -9.24 11.08 2.59
CA ARG A 168 -8.04 11.51 1.88
C ARG A 168 -7.45 12.71 2.58
N ALA A 169 -6.18 12.98 2.32
CA ALA A 169 -5.49 14.18 2.74
C ALA A 169 -4.66 14.76 1.58
N VAL A 170 -4.30 16.03 1.68
CA VAL A 170 -3.19 16.59 0.90
C VAL A 170 -1.93 16.37 1.72
N ALA A 171 -0.88 15.85 1.08
CA ALA A 171 0.44 15.75 1.67
C ALA A 171 1.42 16.63 0.88
N GLU A 172 2.15 17.47 1.60
CA GLU A 172 3.26 18.25 1.08
C GLU A 172 4.54 17.43 1.27
N VAL A 173 5.21 17.08 0.17
CA VAL A 173 6.43 16.27 0.16
C VAL A 173 7.64 17.18 0.08
N HIS A 174 8.64 16.90 0.91
CA HIS A 174 9.91 17.64 0.97
C HIS A 174 11.05 16.72 0.50
N PRO A 175 11.33 16.65 -0.81
CA PRO A 175 12.45 15.89 -1.34
C PRO A 175 13.78 16.27 -0.72
N THR A 176 14.66 15.28 -0.57
CA THR A 176 16.02 15.50 -0.03
C THR A 176 17.08 15.62 -1.11
N ASP A 177 16.69 15.39 -2.37
CA ASP A 177 17.51 15.50 -3.58
C ASP A 177 17.64 16.95 -4.11
N GLY A 178 17.13 17.94 -3.37
CA GLY A 178 17.13 19.36 -3.75
C GLY A 178 16.06 19.76 -4.75
N THR A 179 15.17 18.85 -5.16
CA THR A 179 14.01 19.20 -5.99
C THR A 179 12.97 20.00 -5.20
N PRO A 180 12.17 20.87 -5.87
CA PRO A 180 11.15 21.63 -5.18
C PRO A 180 10.11 20.75 -4.50
N THR A 181 9.63 21.22 -3.35
CA THR A 181 8.46 20.66 -2.69
C THR A 181 7.29 20.51 -3.66
N PHE A 182 6.56 19.41 -3.54
CA PHE A 182 5.35 19.16 -4.31
C PHE A 182 4.24 18.58 -3.44
N THR A 183 3.00 18.74 -3.88
CA THR A 183 1.83 18.24 -3.18
C THR A 183 1.26 17.01 -3.88
N VAL A 184 0.69 16.11 -3.09
CA VAL A 184 0.06 14.88 -3.54
C VAL A 184 -1.23 14.66 -2.74
N VAL A 185 -2.28 14.19 -3.40
CA VAL A 185 -3.47 13.70 -2.73
C VAL A 185 -3.25 12.24 -2.36
N THR A 186 -3.42 11.90 -1.08
CA THR A 186 -3.23 10.53 -0.62
C THR A 186 -4.24 9.58 -1.25
N ASP A 187 -3.87 8.30 -1.35
CA ASP A 187 -4.84 7.24 -1.53
C ASP A 187 -5.88 7.25 -0.38
N PRO A 188 -7.12 6.80 -0.62
CA PRO A 188 -8.12 6.69 0.44
C PRO A 188 -7.62 5.77 1.55
N PHE A 189 -7.67 6.24 2.79
CA PHE A 189 -7.36 5.45 3.98
C PHE A 189 -8.54 5.41 4.93
N GLN A 190 -8.61 4.35 5.73
CA GLN A 190 -9.64 4.20 6.75
C GLN A 190 -9.15 4.79 8.07
N ALA A 191 -10.00 5.58 8.71
CA ALA A 191 -9.83 6.03 10.08
C ALA A 191 -11.12 5.78 10.87
N LEU A 192 -11.01 5.63 12.18
CA LEU A 192 -12.18 5.58 13.05
C LEU A 192 -12.88 6.93 12.97
N ALA A 193 -14.20 6.92 12.84
CA ALA A 193 -15.00 8.13 12.74
C ALA A 193 -16.33 7.94 13.48
N ASN A 194 -16.91 9.05 13.93
CA ASN A 194 -18.24 9.05 14.51
C ASN A 194 -19.32 8.80 13.41
N ARG A 195 -20.59 8.75 13.83
CA ARG A 195 -21.73 8.52 12.94
C ARG A 195 -21.86 9.56 11.82
N ASP A 196 -21.33 10.76 12.03
CA ASP A 196 -21.41 11.89 11.11
C ASP A 196 -20.19 11.96 10.18
N GLY A 197 -19.24 11.03 10.31
CA GLY A 197 -18.04 10.98 9.48
C GLY A 197 -16.91 11.90 9.96
N ILE A 198 -16.99 12.40 11.20
CA ILE A 198 -15.90 13.15 11.83
C ILE A 198 -14.87 12.13 12.35
N PRO A 199 -13.62 12.17 11.86
CA PRO A 199 -12.60 11.21 12.26
C PRO A 199 -12.15 11.46 13.71
N HIS A 200 -11.82 10.38 14.40
CA HIS A 200 -11.16 10.45 15.71
C HIS A 200 -9.66 10.75 15.53
N ASP A 201 -9.13 11.64 16.36
CA ASP A 201 -7.71 12.02 16.41
C ASP A 201 -7.10 12.58 15.12
N LEU A 202 -7.94 12.97 14.16
CA LEU A 202 -7.52 13.64 12.94
C LEU A 202 -8.23 14.98 12.80
N VAL A 203 -7.49 15.98 12.33
CA VAL A 203 -8.07 17.25 11.92
C VAL A 203 -8.71 17.06 10.55
N SER A 204 -10.01 17.32 10.47
CA SER A 204 -10.79 17.23 9.24
C SER A 204 -11.21 18.59 8.70
N ALA A 205 -11.34 18.69 7.38
CA ALA A 205 -11.90 19.84 6.68
C ALA A 205 -12.98 19.40 5.69
N PRO A 206 -13.96 20.27 5.37
CA PRO A 206 -15.02 19.93 4.42
C PRO A 206 -14.53 19.80 2.98
N ASN A 207 -13.40 20.42 2.65
CA ASN A 207 -12.74 20.39 1.35
C ASN A 207 -11.25 20.07 1.51
N PRO A 208 -10.52 19.71 0.44
CA PRO A 208 -9.07 19.62 0.48
C PRO A 208 -8.47 20.95 0.96
N VAL A 209 -7.82 20.92 2.12
CA VAL A 209 -7.06 22.06 2.66
C VAL A 209 -5.58 21.70 2.61
N ASP A 210 -4.77 22.71 2.33
CA ASP A 210 -3.35 22.52 2.12
C ASP A 210 -2.62 22.16 3.42
N ALA A 211 -1.51 21.43 3.30
CA ALA A 211 -0.75 20.94 4.45
C ALA A 211 -0.03 22.05 5.21
N PHE A 212 0.09 23.25 4.63
CA PHE A 212 0.84 24.37 5.19
C PHE A 212 0.21 24.95 6.45
N GLU A 213 -1.11 24.90 6.59
CA GLU A 213 -1.85 25.51 7.70
C GLU A 213 -1.62 24.72 9.01
N PRO A 214 -1.01 25.33 10.05
CA PRO A 214 -0.70 24.64 11.32
C PRO A 214 -1.92 24.02 12.00
N GLU A 215 -3.07 24.69 11.93
CA GLU A 215 -4.35 24.25 12.51
C GLU A 215 -4.90 22.99 11.83
N TYR A 216 -4.53 22.74 10.57
CA TYR A 216 -5.02 21.61 9.77
C TYR A 216 -4.00 20.48 9.63
N THR A 217 -2.85 20.57 10.30
CA THR A 217 -1.81 19.55 10.17
C THR A 217 -2.09 18.31 11.02
N ASN A 218 -2.12 17.15 10.36
CA ASN A 218 -2.22 15.83 10.98
C ASN A 218 -0.85 15.23 11.33
N GLY A 219 0.23 15.99 11.11
CA GLY A 219 1.60 15.59 11.41
C GLY A 219 2.40 15.18 10.18
N TRP A 220 3.46 14.40 10.41
CA TRP A 220 4.47 14.03 9.43
C TRP A 220 4.50 12.53 9.14
N THR A 221 4.86 12.18 7.91
CA THR A 221 5.10 10.82 7.45
C THR A 221 6.28 10.77 6.48
N VAL A 222 6.56 9.59 5.92
CA VAL A 222 7.48 9.39 4.81
C VAL A 222 6.70 8.90 3.59
N VAL A 223 6.85 9.63 2.48
CA VAL A 223 6.30 9.29 1.16
C VAL A 223 7.33 8.58 0.33
N ARG A 224 6.87 7.63 -0.50
CA ARG A 224 7.67 7.02 -1.56
C ARG A 224 7.21 7.51 -2.93
N TYR A 225 8.13 7.95 -3.77
CA TYR A 225 7.83 8.43 -5.14
C TYR A 225 8.88 7.95 -6.15
N VAL A 226 8.60 8.13 -7.44
CA VAL A 226 9.53 7.91 -8.55
C VAL A 226 10.17 9.23 -8.95
N ALA A 227 11.50 9.25 -8.99
CA ALA A 227 12.30 10.40 -9.42
C ALA A 227 11.97 10.79 -10.87
N GLY A 228 11.74 12.07 -11.13
CA GLY A 228 11.37 12.56 -12.46
C GLY A 228 10.93 14.01 -12.44
N SER A 229 10.07 14.39 -13.40
CA SER A 229 9.39 15.68 -13.37
C SER A 229 8.46 15.78 -12.17
N LYS A 230 8.02 16.99 -11.82
CA LYS A 230 7.04 17.21 -10.74
C LYS A 230 5.76 16.39 -10.95
N GLU A 231 5.29 16.27 -12.19
CA GLU A 231 4.12 15.45 -12.54
C GLU A 231 4.38 13.96 -12.31
N THR A 232 5.57 13.48 -12.66
CA THR A 232 5.98 12.08 -12.41
C THR A 232 6.05 11.79 -10.92
N MET A 233 6.65 12.71 -10.16
CA MET A 233 6.81 12.58 -8.71
C MET A 233 5.44 12.59 -8.02
N ALA A 234 4.59 13.58 -8.32
CA ALA A 234 3.25 13.69 -7.76
C ALA A 234 2.35 12.50 -8.15
N GLY A 235 2.43 12.03 -9.40
CA GLY A 235 1.63 10.90 -9.90
C GLY A 235 2.04 9.54 -9.34
N SER A 236 3.26 9.40 -8.83
CA SER A 236 3.80 8.15 -8.28
C SER A 236 3.91 8.13 -6.75
N ALA A 237 3.75 9.29 -6.12
CA ALA A 237 3.89 9.47 -4.69
C ALA A 237 2.82 8.72 -3.90
N THR A 238 3.25 8.02 -2.85
CA THR A 238 2.34 7.34 -1.92
C THR A 238 2.78 7.52 -0.47
N VAL A 239 1.85 7.91 0.40
CA VAL A 239 2.05 8.00 1.86
C VAL A 239 1.92 6.66 2.57
N THR A 240 1.32 5.66 1.91
CA THR A 240 1.08 4.33 2.48
C THR A 240 2.25 3.41 2.20
N THR A 241 3.34 3.61 2.93
CA THR A 241 4.63 2.95 2.69
C THR A 241 4.85 1.71 3.54
N ASN A 242 3.92 1.35 4.44
CA ASN A 242 4.08 0.23 5.39
C ASN A 242 5.33 0.36 6.31
N LEU A 243 5.82 1.58 6.49
CA LEU A 243 6.88 1.88 7.45
C LEU A 243 6.33 1.85 8.88
N SER A 244 7.14 1.39 9.84
CA SER A 244 6.80 1.48 11.26
C SER A 244 6.90 2.92 11.77
N LEU A 245 6.24 3.23 12.89
CA LEU A 245 6.35 4.55 13.54
C LEU A 245 7.82 4.87 13.90
N THR A 246 8.58 3.86 14.32
CA THR A 246 10.01 4.01 14.64
C THR A 246 10.82 4.37 13.39
N GLN A 247 10.56 3.71 12.25
CA GLN A 247 11.21 4.03 10.98
C GLN A 247 10.86 5.45 10.52
N ILE A 248 9.59 5.83 10.56
CA ILE A 248 9.14 7.18 10.20
C ILE A 248 9.83 8.21 11.10
N GLY A 249 9.81 8.01 12.42
CA GLY A 249 10.46 8.92 13.37
C GLY A 249 11.99 8.99 13.22
N ALA A 250 12.67 7.93 12.79
CA ALA A 250 14.09 7.95 12.49
C ALA A 250 14.38 8.75 11.21
N ALA A 251 13.63 8.50 10.14
CA ALA A 251 13.75 9.22 8.87
C ALA A 251 13.48 10.72 9.00
N LEU A 252 12.43 11.10 9.73
CA LEU A 252 12.11 12.50 9.99
C LEU A 252 13.23 13.22 10.75
N ARG A 253 13.85 12.55 11.73
CA ARG A 253 15.01 13.09 12.45
C ARG A 253 16.23 13.24 11.55
N ALA A 254 16.50 12.26 10.69
CA ALA A 254 17.59 12.32 9.72
C ALA A 254 17.41 13.48 8.74
N ALA A 255 16.17 13.75 8.32
CA ALA A 255 15.82 14.88 7.46
C ALA A 255 15.73 16.24 8.20
N GLY A 256 16.03 16.29 9.51
CA GLY A 256 16.00 17.53 10.29
C GLY A 256 14.61 18.04 10.69
N VAL A 257 13.55 17.25 10.52
CA VAL A 257 12.19 17.59 10.96
C VAL A 257 12.09 17.46 12.49
N ARG A 258 11.67 18.54 13.18
CA ARG A 258 11.66 18.63 14.66
C ARG A 258 10.26 18.72 15.26
#